data_AF-A0A537Y0I1-F1
#
_entry.id   AF-A0A537Y0I1-F1
#
_cell.length_a   1.000
_cell.length_b   1.000
_cell.length_c   1.000
_cell.angle_alpha   90.00
_cell.angle_beta   90.00
_cell.angle_gamma   90.00
#
_symmetry.space_group_name_H-M   'P 1'
#
loop_
_entity.id
_entity.type
_entity.pdbx_description
1 polymer ?
#
loop_
_entity_poly.entity_id
_entity_poly.type
_entity_poly.pdbx_seq_one_letter_code
_entity_poly.pdbx_strand_id
1 'polypeptide(L)'
;MRRFAGLLLVTFALILLPVPQARAQEPDVRLTLMGQTPWNSASERTLEIKVRAQNLSDQSLTDLSVGWTLWGPVFTRTDFEDSLTADPENAVAIGGDTIVQGGTIEPGGSRVFTVRLTLESDGISATESLIYPLKIDLRTGFTSLAALRTPVIFLVRQPQTPLRVAWTFVLHEPVSFEPNGVFTSTALEQDLAQGGHLAGEIHALLAMTEDRAQTPVDLAVSPVLLADLARMRAGYAVMDAGERRVVKAGTGGAAAAAKAIADLRQIVGSPEVELSALPFAAPNLPSLSFGGLSPDLTTQLQRGRDSVETILG
;
A
#
# COMPACT_ATOMS: atom_id res chain seq x y z
N MET A 1 12.45 80.99 -10.92
CA MET A 1 12.58 80.91 -9.45
C MET A 1 12.00 79.59 -8.96
N ARG A 2 12.84 78.81 -8.24
CA ARG A 2 12.55 77.72 -7.26
C ARG A 2 11.73 76.52 -7.79
N ARG A 3 12.38 75.43 -8.23
CA ARG A 3 12.96 74.28 -7.47
C ARG A 3 11.91 73.30 -6.94
N PHE A 4 11.81 72.11 -7.54
CA PHE A 4 11.99 70.80 -6.86
C PHE A 4 12.06 69.69 -7.94
N ALA A 5 13.29 69.28 -8.22
CA ALA A 5 13.62 68.00 -8.83
C ALA A 5 13.85 66.98 -7.70
N GLY A 6 13.52 65.71 -7.93
CA GLY A 6 14.12 64.61 -7.17
C GLY A 6 13.19 63.44 -6.87
N LEU A 7 13.62 62.26 -7.34
CA LEU A 7 13.21 60.92 -6.93
C LEU A 7 11.81 60.45 -7.29
N LEU A 8 11.67 59.84 -8.48
CA LEU A 8 10.70 58.77 -8.68
C LEU A 8 11.21 57.78 -9.74
N LEU A 9 12.32 57.11 -9.46
CA LEU A 9 12.90 56.11 -10.37
C LEU A 9 13.82 55.12 -9.64
N VAL A 10 13.32 54.46 -8.59
CA VAL A 10 14.03 53.31 -7.96
C VAL A 10 13.10 52.12 -7.61
N THR A 11 11.78 52.25 -7.61
CA THR A 11 10.92 51.26 -6.93
C THR A 11 10.24 50.21 -7.83
N PHE A 12 10.84 49.78 -8.94
CA PHE A 12 10.21 48.75 -9.81
C PHE A 12 11.18 47.71 -10.41
N ALA A 13 12.29 47.42 -9.73
CA ALA A 13 13.28 46.42 -10.19
C ALA A 13 13.52 45.27 -9.19
N LEU A 14 12.57 44.99 -8.28
CA LEU A 14 12.73 44.00 -7.20
C LEU A 14 11.71 42.84 -7.22
N ILE A 15 10.93 42.67 -8.28
CA ILE A 15 9.88 41.61 -8.36
C ILE A 15 10.13 40.63 -9.54
N LEU A 16 11.39 40.35 -9.84
CA LEU A 16 11.78 39.31 -10.83
C LEU A 16 12.82 38.34 -10.26
N LEU A 17 12.86 38.16 -8.93
CA LEU A 17 13.51 36.98 -8.38
C LEU A 17 12.59 35.78 -8.66
N PRO A 18 13.08 34.73 -9.34
CA PRO A 18 12.31 33.49 -9.46
C PRO A 18 12.05 32.99 -8.05
N VAL A 19 10.79 33.00 -7.64
CA VAL A 19 10.36 32.29 -6.43
C VAL A 19 10.74 30.83 -6.69
N PRO A 20 11.66 30.22 -5.91
CA PRO A 20 11.93 28.81 -6.06
C PRO A 20 10.58 28.11 -5.92
N GLN A 21 10.20 27.34 -6.94
CA GLN A 21 9.02 26.50 -6.84
C GLN A 21 9.19 25.68 -5.57
N ALA A 22 8.31 25.91 -4.60
CA ALA A 22 8.22 25.06 -3.43
C ALA A 22 7.95 23.66 -3.98
N ARG A 23 8.99 22.83 -4.03
CA ARG A 23 8.79 21.39 -4.15
C ARG A 23 7.96 21.04 -2.93
N ALA A 24 6.81 20.41 -3.14
CA ALA A 24 6.07 19.80 -2.06
C ALA A 24 7.08 18.94 -1.30
N GLN A 25 7.37 19.31 -0.05
CA GLN A 25 8.28 18.56 0.79
C GLN A 25 7.66 17.18 0.93
N GLU A 26 8.32 16.15 0.40
CA GLU A 26 7.89 14.78 0.66
C GLU A 26 7.89 14.61 2.18
N PRO A 27 6.84 14.00 2.75
CA PRO A 27 6.72 13.91 4.19
C PRO A 27 7.94 13.16 4.75
N ASP A 28 8.57 13.77 5.76
CA ASP A 28 9.75 13.25 6.45
C ASP A 28 9.50 11.88 7.12
N VAL A 29 8.23 11.49 7.24
CA VAL A 29 7.78 10.20 7.74
C VAL A 29 6.74 9.59 6.80
N ARG A 30 6.91 8.31 6.50
CA ARG A 30 5.90 7.50 5.81
C ARG A 30 5.19 6.57 6.79
N LEU A 31 3.86 6.61 6.81
CA LEU A 31 3.05 5.62 7.52
C LEU A 31 2.48 4.61 6.52
N THR A 32 2.53 3.32 6.88
CA THR A 32 1.92 2.23 6.10
C THR A 32 1.02 1.41 7.01
N LEU A 33 -0.23 1.20 6.60
CA LEU A 33 -1.14 0.30 7.29
C LEU A 33 -0.69 -1.15 7.04
N MET A 34 -0.36 -1.86 8.10
CA MET A 34 0.09 -3.26 8.05
C MET A 34 -1.04 -4.24 8.32
N GLY A 35 -2.07 -3.79 9.04
CA GLY A 35 -3.24 -4.59 9.34
C GLY A 35 -4.24 -3.81 10.19
N GLN A 36 -5.50 -4.18 10.07
CA GLN A 36 -6.60 -3.62 10.84
C GLN A 36 -7.66 -4.71 11.06
N THR A 37 -8.37 -4.67 12.20
CA THR A 37 -9.62 -5.42 12.34
C THR A 37 -10.56 -5.10 11.16
N PRO A 38 -10.98 -6.10 10.34
CA PRO A 38 -11.75 -5.85 9.12
C PRO A 38 -13.10 -5.15 9.37
N TRP A 39 -13.81 -5.59 10.39
CA TRP A 39 -15.03 -4.96 10.89
C TRP A 39 -15.19 -5.24 12.38
N ASN A 40 -15.92 -4.37 13.04
CA ASN A 40 -16.34 -4.52 14.42
C ASN A 40 -17.85 -4.76 14.49
N SER A 41 -18.31 -5.23 15.64
CA SER A 41 -19.73 -5.45 15.89
C SER A 41 -20.10 -5.19 17.34
N ALA A 42 -21.40 -5.29 17.65
CA ALA A 42 -21.88 -5.21 19.02
C ALA A 42 -21.33 -6.33 19.93
N SER A 43 -20.86 -7.46 19.39
CA SER A 43 -20.17 -8.51 20.15
C SER A 43 -18.65 -8.42 20.09
N GLU A 44 -18.09 -7.76 19.06
CA GLU A 44 -16.65 -7.65 18.82
C GLU A 44 -16.24 -6.18 18.63
N ARG A 45 -16.06 -5.47 19.75
CA ARG A 45 -15.78 -4.02 19.77
C ARG A 45 -14.30 -3.65 19.74
N THR A 46 -13.40 -4.63 19.79
CA THR A 46 -11.96 -4.36 19.81
C THR A 46 -11.45 -4.11 18.39
N LEU A 47 -10.99 -2.89 18.16
CA LEU A 47 -10.30 -2.49 16.94
C LEU A 47 -8.79 -2.54 17.20
N GLU A 48 -8.10 -3.45 16.52
CA GLU A 48 -6.63 -3.50 16.49
C GLU A 48 -6.14 -2.95 15.16
N ILE A 49 -5.17 -2.03 15.21
CA ILE A 49 -4.55 -1.40 14.04
C ILE A 49 -3.04 -1.53 14.18
N LYS A 50 -2.35 -1.96 13.12
CA LYS A 50 -0.89 -2.03 13.04
C LYS A 50 -0.41 -1.07 11.97
N VAL A 51 0.43 -0.11 12.36
CA VAL A 51 1.00 0.89 11.46
C VAL A 51 2.52 0.83 11.52
N ARG A 52 3.16 0.74 10.36
CA ARG A 52 4.61 0.92 10.23
C ARG A 52 4.91 2.39 9.94
N ALA A 53 5.75 3.00 10.76
CA ALA A 53 6.36 4.28 10.46
C ALA A 53 7.78 4.09 9.96
N GLN A 54 8.12 4.77 8.87
CA GLN A 54 9.47 4.85 8.33
C GLN A 54 9.94 6.31 8.38
N ASN A 55 11.11 6.53 8.99
CA ASN A 55 11.76 7.83 9.02
C ASN A 55 12.53 8.04 7.71
N LEU A 56 12.09 8.99 6.89
CA LEU A 56 12.71 9.35 5.63
C LEU A 56 13.64 10.56 5.76
N SER A 57 13.68 11.20 6.94
CA SER A 57 14.57 12.32 7.22
C SER A 57 15.98 11.89 7.60
N ASP A 58 16.88 12.87 7.70
CA ASP A 58 18.25 12.74 8.18
C ASP A 58 18.38 12.91 9.71
N GLN A 59 17.26 13.15 10.42
CA GLN A 59 17.23 13.34 11.87
C GLN A 59 16.54 12.18 12.58
N SER A 60 17.01 11.83 13.78
CA SER A 60 16.36 10.82 14.61
C SER A 60 15.03 11.34 15.16
N LEU A 61 13.97 10.54 15.08
CA LEU A 61 12.65 10.89 15.64
C LEU A 61 12.55 10.44 17.09
N THR A 62 12.41 11.37 18.02
CA THR A 62 12.27 11.14 19.46
C THR A 62 10.91 11.60 19.98
N ASP A 63 10.63 11.34 21.26
CA ASP A 63 9.41 11.77 21.97
C ASP A 63 8.12 11.40 21.22
N LEU A 64 8.10 10.15 20.74
CA LEU A 64 7.09 9.64 19.85
C LEU A 64 5.76 9.49 20.57
N SER A 65 4.67 9.81 19.89
CA SER A 65 3.34 9.41 20.30
C SER A 65 2.47 9.08 19.10
N VAL A 66 1.46 8.24 19.30
CA VAL A 66 0.48 7.90 18.27
C VAL A 66 -0.85 8.53 18.67
N GLY A 67 -1.27 9.53 17.91
CA GLY A 67 -2.60 10.10 17.98
C GLY A 67 -3.60 9.25 17.21
N TRP A 68 -4.83 9.19 17.71
CA TRP A 68 -5.96 8.70 16.93
C TRP A 68 -7.15 9.63 17.05
N THR A 69 -7.96 9.69 16.00
CA THR A 69 -9.21 10.45 15.98
C THR A 69 -10.23 9.67 15.18
N LEU A 70 -11.37 9.39 15.80
CA LEU A 70 -12.51 8.72 15.19
C LEU A 70 -13.62 9.75 15.00
N TRP A 71 -14.09 9.90 13.77
CA TRP A 71 -15.19 10.80 13.44
C TRP A 71 -16.53 10.07 13.40
N GLY A 72 -17.61 10.84 13.48
CA GLY A 72 -18.96 10.38 13.20
C GLY A 72 -19.09 9.75 11.81
N PRO A 73 -20.18 9.02 11.57
CA PRO A 73 -20.31 8.19 10.39
C PRO A 73 -20.45 9.01 9.11
N VAL A 74 -19.95 8.47 8.01
CA VAL A 74 -20.17 8.97 6.65
C VAL A 74 -21.29 8.18 5.97
N PHE A 75 -22.12 8.87 5.18
CA PHE A 75 -23.34 8.29 4.60
C PHE A 75 -23.32 8.22 3.07
N THR A 76 -22.37 8.90 2.43
CA THR A 76 -22.22 8.89 0.97
C THR A 76 -20.87 8.32 0.57
N ARG A 77 -20.79 7.81 -0.65
CA ARG A 77 -19.51 7.33 -1.22
C ARG A 77 -18.51 8.47 -1.33
N THR A 78 -18.95 9.67 -1.73
CA THR A 78 -18.09 10.84 -1.84
C THR A 78 -17.47 11.19 -0.50
N ASP A 79 -18.28 11.30 0.57
CA ASP A 79 -17.75 11.61 1.91
C ASP A 79 -16.78 10.54 2.41
N PHE A 80 -17.03 9.27 2.07
CA PHE A 80 -16.11 8.18 2.38
C PHE A 80 -14.76 8.36 1.66
N GLU A 81 -14.75 8.54 0.34
CA GLU A 81 -13.51 8.71 -0.44
C GLU A 81 -12.74 9.97 0.01
N ASP A 82 -13.44 11.08 0.26
CA ASP A 82 -12.84 12.32 0.75
C ASP A 82 -12.20 12.10 2.14
N SER A 83 -12.85 11.34 3.02
CA SER A 83 -12.33 11.02 4.36
C SER A 83 -11.04 10.19 4.35
N LEU A 84 -10.70 9.53 3.25
CA LEU A 84 -9.43 8.81 3.11
C LEU A 84 -8.25 9.74 2.81
N THR A 85 -8.52 10.97 2.37
CA THR A 85 -7.49 11.93 1.96
C THR A 85 -7.39 13.13 2.89
N ALA A 86 -8.50 13.56 3.49
CA ALA A 86 -8.57 14.71 4.37
C ALA A 86 -9.37 14.41 5.65
N ASP A 87 -9.21 15.26 6.65
CA ASP A 87 -10.07 15.21 7.83
C ASP A 87 -11.48 15.68 7.43
N PRO A 88 -12.56 14.98 7.82
CA PRO A 88 -13.90 15.39 7.43
C PRO A 88 -14.26 16.77 8.01
N GLU A 89 -14.54 17.76 7.16
CA GLU A 89 -14.70 19.17 7.56
C GLU A 89 -15.90 19.43 8.48
N ASN A 90 -16.98 18.66 8.32
CA ASN A 90 -18.24 18.84 9.04
C ASN A 90 -18.60 17.66 9.95
N ALA A 91 -17.66 16.74 10.21
CA ALA A 91 -17.91 15.61 11.09
C ALA A 91 -17.49 15.90 12.53
N VAL A 92 -18.30 15.44 13.47
CA VAL A 92 -17.98 15.50 14.90
C VAL A 92 -16.95 14.41 15.22
N ALA A 93 -15.87 14.76 15.91
CA ALA A 93 -14.98 13.77 16.49
C ALA A 93 -15.71 13.06 17.65
N ILE A 94 -15.92 11.76 17.53
CA ILE A 94 -16.64 10.93 18.52
C ILE A 94 -15.68 10.15 19.42
N GLY A 95 -14.38 10.24 19.17
CA GLY A 95 -13.33 9.67 19.99
C GLY A 95 -11.96 10.16 19.54
N GLY A 96 -11.01 10.19 20.46
CA GLY A 96 -9.62 10.49 20.15
C GLY A 96 -8.78 10.51 21.41
N ASP A 97 -7.54 10.06 21.28
CA ASP A 97 -6.56 10.11 22.35
C ASP A 97 -5.13 10.11 21.76
N THR A 98 -4.13 10.30 22.61
CA THR A 98 -2.72 10.27 22.26
C THR A 98 -1.99 9.26 23.14
N ILE A 99 -1.40 8.24 22.52
CA ILE A 99 -0.68 7.18 23.20
C ILE A 99 0.81 7.46 23.09
N VAL A 100 1.45 7.81 24.21
CA VAL A 100 2.91 8.03 24.27
C VAL A 100 3.65 6.74 23.96
N GLN A 101 4.68 6.82 23.10
CA GLN A 101 5.51 5.71 22.68
C GLN A 101 6.97 5.99 23.06
N GLY A 102 7.55 5.15 23.90
CA GLY A 102 8.98 5.25 24.22
C GLY A 102 9.87 4.84 23.04
N GLY A 103 11.10 5.35 22.97
CA GLY A 103 12.12 4.97 21.99
C GLY A 103 12.28 5.97 20.83
N THR A 104 13.13 5.61 19.88
CA THR A 104 13.57 6.47 18.75
C THR A 104 13.39 5.72 17.42
N ILE A 105 13.17 6.46 16.33
CA ILE A 105 13.34 5.93 14.97
C ILE A 105 14.50 6.68 14.32
N GLU A 106 15.63 5.99 14.15
CA GLU A 106 16.82 6.56 13.50
C GLU A 106 16.56 6.92 12.03
N PRO A 107 17.39 7.79 11.41
CA PRO A 107 17.33 8.08 9.98
C PRO A 107 17.29 6.80 9.12
N GLY A 108 16.35 6.71 8.18
CA GLY A 108 16.11 5.52 7.35
C GLY A 108 15.49 4.33 8.10
N GLY A 109 15.35 4.41 9.42
CA GLY A 109 14.80 3.37 10.27
C GLY A 109 13.28 3.21 10.12
N SER A 110 12.76 2.07 10.57
CA SER A 110 11.33 1.79 10.61
C SER A 110 10.91 1.16 11.93
N ARG A 111 9.67 1.41 12.35
CA ARG A 111 9.07 0.80 13.53
C ARG A 111 7.59 0.53 13.34
N VAL A 112 7.12 -0.58 13.88
CA VAL A 112 5.68 -0.94 13.90
C VAL A 112 5.07 -0.54 15.25
N PHE A 113 3.92 0.13 15.18
CA PHE A 113 3.07 0.47 16.31
C PHE A 113 1.78 -0.34 16.25
N THR A 114 1.31 -0.82 17.39
CA THR A 114 0.01 -1.48 17.52
C THR A 114 -0.89 -0.60 18.39
N VAL A 115 -2.00 -0.16 17.82
CA VAL A 115 -3.04 0.62 18.50
C VAL A 115 -4.23 -0.29 18.74
N ARG A 116 -4.73 -0.34 19.98
CA ARG A 116 -5.92 -1.10 20.36
C ARG A 116 -6.95 -0.16 20.94
N LEU A 117 -8.09 -0.06 20.28
CA LEU A 117 -9.21 0.78 20.67
C LEU A 117 -10.41 -0.10 21.01
N THR A 118 -11.19 0.32 21.99
CA THR A 118 -12.50 -0.28 22.27
C THR A 118 -13.56 0.69 21.81
N LEU A 119 -14.39 0.26 20.85
CA LEU A 119 -15.42 1.10 20.23
C LEU A 119 -16.66 1.22 21.14
N GLU A 120 -16.51 1.97 22.23
CA GLU A 120 -17.54 2.21 23.26
C GLU A 120 -18.07 3.65 23.28
N SER A 121 -17.67 4.50 22.33
CA SER A 121 -18.13 5.89 22.35
C SER A 121 -19.61 6.01 22.02
N ASP A 122 -20.28 6.98 22.66
CA ASP A 122 -21.69 7.31 22.43
C ASP A 122 -22.02 7.67 20.96
N GLY A 123 -20.99 7.95 20.14
CA GLY A 123 -21.13 8.23 18.72
C GLY A 123 -21.23 6.98 17.83
N ILE A 124 -20.99 5.78 18.36
CA ILE A 124 -21.16 4.52 17.61
C ILE A 124 -22.63 4.09 17.66
N SER A 125 -23.21 3.84 16.49
CA SER A 125 -24.62 3.47 16.37
C SER A 125 -24.83 2.06 16.91
N ALA A 126 -25.83 1.91 17.77
CA ALA A 126 -26.26 0.61 18.29
C ALA A 126 -27.30 -0.07 17.37
N THR A 127 -27.84 0.64 16.38
CA THR A 127 -29.01 0.21 15.59
C THR A 127 -28.75 0.18 14.08
N GLU A 128 -27.76 0.93 13.61
CA GLU A 128 -27.38 0.99 12.21
C GLU A 128 -25.93 0.53 11.99
N SER A 129 -25.71 -0.22 10.90
CA SER A 129 -24.37 -0.59 10.46
C SER A 129 -23.81 0.58 9.66
N LEU A 130 -22.69 1.16 10.11
CA LEU A 130 -22.16 2.42 9.58
C LEU A 130 -20.64 2.37 9.41
N ILE A 131 -20.11 3.31 8.63
CA ILE A 131 -18.68 3.50 8.38
C ILE A 131 -18.22 4.77 9.06
N TYR A 132 -17.17 4.65 9.88
CA TYR A 132 -16.61 5.74 10.68
C TYR A 132 -15.19 6.05 10.19
N PRO A 133 -14.89 7.26 9.71
CA PRO A 133 -13.53 7.63 9.38
C PRO A 133 -12.63 7.61 10.62
N LEU A 134 -11.43 7.05 10.46
CA LEU A 134 -10.39 7.04 11.49
C LEU A 134 -9.10 7.63 10.92
N LYS A 135 -8.47 8.50 11.70
CA LYS A 135 -7.10 8.97 11.48
C LYS A 135 -6.21 8.41 12.57
N ILE A 136 -5.07 7.89 12.15
CA ILE A 136 -3.93 7.58 13.00
C ILE A 136 -2.79 8.50 12.59
N ASP A 137 -2.19 9.22 13.52
CA ASP A 137 -1.08 10.11 13.22
C ASP A 137 0.10 9.89 14.17
N LEU A 138 1.31 9.87 13.60
CA LEU A 138 2.55 9.80 14.39
C LEU A 138 2.97 11.22 14.74
N ARG A 139 3.27 11.46 16.01
CA ARG A 139 3.64 12.76 16.54
C ARG A 139 5.01 12.73 17.21
N THR A 140 5.65 13.90 17.23
CA THR A 140 6.71 14.22 18.19
C THR A 140 6.23 15.40 19.04
N GLY A 141 6.12 15.20 20.35
CA GLY A 141 5.41 16.13 21.22
C GLY A 141 3.97 16.38 20.75
N PHE A 142 3.64 17.62 20.38
CA PHE A 142 2.32 18.02 19.88
C PHE A 142 2.22 18.14 18.35
N THR A 143 3.30 17.84 17.63
CA THR A 143 3.38 18.03 16.18
C THR A 143 3.11 16.71 15.45
N SER A 144 2.11 16.67 14.59
CA SER A 144 1.85 15.54 13.68
C SER A 144 2.91 15.52 12.57
N LEU A 145 3.67 14.43 12.49
CA LEU A 145 4.70 14.19 11.48
C LEU A 145 4.12 13.55 10.21
N ALA A 146 3.16 12.64 10.38
CA ALA A 146 2.47 11.98 9.29
C ALA A 146 1.13 11.42 9.77
N ALA A 147 0.17 11.31 8.85
CA ALA A 147 -1.16 10.77 9.13
C ALA A 147 -1.52 9.65 8.14
N LEU A 148 -2.22 8.66 8.66
CA LEU A 148 -2.83 7.57 7.92
C LEU A 148 -4.33 7.58 8.19
N ARG A 149 -5.14 7.50 7.13
CA ARG A 149 -6.60 7.50 7.23
C ARG A 149 -7.15 6.17 6.73
N THR A 150 -8.14 5.65 7.43
CA THR A 150 -8.70 4.32 7.21
C THR A 150 -10.13 4.27 7.75
N PRO A 151 -11.05 3.49 7.19
CA PRO A 151 -12.39 3.34 7.77
C PRO A 151 -12.44 2.35 8.92
N VAL A 152 -13.33 2.60 9.87
CA VAL A 152 -13.83 1.62 10.83
C VAL A 152 -15.23 1.20 10.38
N ILE A 153 -15.37 -0.08 10.04
CA ILE A 153 -16.65 -0.66 9.64
C ILE A 153 -17.30 -1.24 10.89
N PHE A 154 -18.47 -0.73 11.28
CA PHE A 154 -19.20 -1.23 12.44
C PHE A 154 -20.53 -1.86 12.01
N LEU A 155 -20.68 -3.16 12.23
CA LEU A 155 -21.85 -3.94 11.85
C LEU A 155 -22.68 -4.29 13.08
N VAL A 156 -23.91 -3.77 13.15
CA VAL A 156 -24.89 -4.14 14.20
C VAL A 156 -25.94 -5.12 13.70
N ARG A 157 -26.08 -5.25 12.39
CA ARG A 157 -26.94 -6.25 11.73
C ARG A 157 -26.10 -7.10 10.80
N GLN A 158 -26.37 -8.39 10.80
CA GLN A 158 -25.85 -9.28 9.76
C GLN A 158 -26.46 -8.90 8.41
N PRO A 159 -25.67 -8.84 7.32
CA PRO A 159 -26.19 -8.65 5.97
C PRO A 159 -27.23 -9.72 5.63
N GLN A 160 -28.45 -9.31 5.25
CA GLN A 160 -29.54 -10.24 4.92
C GLN A 160 -29.38 -10.89 3.54
N THR A 161 -28.72 -10.18 2.62
CA THR A 161 -28.43 -10.67 1.28
C THR A 161 -26.91 -10.73 1.12
N PRO A 162 -26.31 -11.91 0.98
CA PRO A 162 -24.88 -12.00 0.70
C PRO A 162 -24.58 -11.36 -0.65
N LEU A 163 -23.64 -10.43 -0.66
CA LEU A 163 -23.14 -9.85 -1.90
C LEU A 163 -22.43 -10.95 -2.69
N ARG A 164 -22.87 -11.20 -3.92
CA ARG A 164 -22.12 -12.06 -4.85
C ARG A 164 -20.95 -11.24 -5.37
N VAL A 165 -19.77 -11.49 -4.82
CA VAL A 165 -18.54 -10.85 -5.27
C VAL A 165 -17.74 -11.86 -6.08
N ALA A 166 -17.27 -11.43 -7.25
CA ALA A 166 -16.17 -12.08 -7.93
C ALA A 166 -14.94 -11.18 -7.71
N TRP A 167 -13.91 -11.74 -7.09
CA TRP A 167 -12.66 -11.03 -6.85
C TRP A 167 -11.65 -11.49 -7.90
N THR A 168 -11.01 -10.54 -8.58
CA THR A 168 -9.92 -10.84 -9.51
C THR A 168 -8.67 -10.17 -9.00
N PHE A 169 -7.68 -10.97 -8.64
CA PHE A 169 -6.35 -10.49 -8.28
C PHE A 169 -5.44 -10.62 -9.50
N VAL A 170 -4.84 -9.50 -9.91
CA VAL A 170 -3.87 -9.46 -11.00
C VAL A 170 -2.51 -9.20 -10.39
N LEU A 171 -1.74 -10.26 -10.16
CA LEU A 171 -0.38 -10.14 -9.68
C LEU A 171 0.53 -9.85 -10.87
N HIS A 172 0.92 -8.58 -11.04
CA HIS A 172 1.77 -8.13 -12.15
C HIS A 172 2.86 -7.17 -11.67
N GLU A 173 4.08 -7.38 -12.18
CA GLU A 173 5.19 -6.45 -12.11
C GLU A 173 5.75 -6.28 -13.53
N PRO A 174 6.02 -5.04 -14.00
CA PRO A 174 6.69 -4.82 -15.28
C PRO A 174 8.11 -5.42 -15.28
N VAL A 175 8.62 -5.75 -16.47
CA VAL A 175 10.02 -6.22 -16.61
C VAL A 175 10.96 -5.15 -16.05
N SER A 176 11.64 -5.48 -14.96
CA SER A 176 12.43 -4.54 -14.18
C SER A 176 13.91 -4.86 -14.20
N PHE A 177 14.43 -5.48 -15.27
CA PHE A 177 15.86 -5.78 -15.40
C PHE A 177 16.45 -5.41 -16.76
N GLU A 178 17.72 -5.01 -16.75
CA GLU A 178 18.51 -4.71 -17.94
C GLU A 178 18.96 -5.98 -18.68
N PRO A 179 19.39 -5.91 -19.95
CA PRO A 179 19.90 -7.07 -20.69
C PRO A 179 21.05 -7.82 -20.00
N ASN A 180 21.78 -7.17 -19.10
CA ASN A 180 22.84 -7.78 -18.27
C ASN A 180 22.29 -8.62 -17.09
N GLY A 181 20.97 -8.68 -16.92
CA GLY A 181 20.27 -9.41 -15.86
C GLY A 181 20.19 -8.68 -14.51
N VAL A 182 20.64 -7.42 -14.43
CA VAL A 182 20.58 -6.60 -13.23
C VAL A 182 19.22 -5.92 -13.15
N PHE A 183 18.54 -6.04 -12.00
CA PHE A 183 17.30 -5.33 -11.74
C PHE A 183 17.55 -3.81 -11.67
N THR A 184 16.69 -3.01 -12.27
CA THR A 184 16.81 -1.55 -12.35
C THR A 184 16.28 -0.83 -11.11
N SER A 185 15.53 -1.53 -10.26
CA SER A 185 14.85 -0.96 -9.10
C SER A 185 14.72 -1.99 -7.97
N THR A 186 14.69 -1.49 -6.73
CA THR A 186 14.38 -2.27 -5.52
C THR A 186 12.88 -2.38 -5.23
N ALA A 187 12.00 -1.89 -6.12
CA ALA A 187 10.55 -1.86 -5.90
C ALA A 187 9.97 -3.25 -5.58
N LEU A 188 10.29 -4.26 -6.37
CA LEU A 188 9.83 -5.63 -6.12
C LEU A 188 10.37 -6.20 -4.79
N GLU A 189 11.57 -5.81 -4.35
CA GLU A 189 12.07 -6.17 -3.02
C GLU A 189 11.21 -5.54 -1.91
N GLN A 190 10.79 -4.29 -2.10
CA GLN A 190 9.97 -3.55 -1.14
C GLN A 190 8.54 -4.11 -1.09
N ASP A 191 7.98 -4.52 -2.23
CA ASP A 191 6.65 -5.13 -2.31
C ASP A 191 6.59 -6.54 -1.74
N LEU A 192 7.70 -7.27 -1.77
CA LEU A 192 7.84 -8.59 -1.13
C LEU A 192 8.26 -8.51 0.34
N ALA A 193 8.79 -7.38 0.79
CA ALA A 193 9.18 -7.19 2.18
C ALA A 193 7.96 -7.26 3.11
N GLN A 194 8.20 -7.40 4.41
CA GLN A 194 7.12 -7.39 5.40
C GLN A 194 6.31 -6.09 5.30
N GLY A 195 5.01 -6.22 5.04
CA GLY A 195 4.12 -5.07 4.84
C GLY A 195 4.21 -4.42 3.47
N GLY A 196 4.95 -5.03 2.53
CA GLY A 196 4.88 -4.69 1.12
C GLY A 196 3.55 -5.13 0.51
N HIS A 197 3.17 -4.48 -0.59
CA HIS A 197 1.88 -4.68 -1.23
C HIS A 197 1.67 -6.14 -1.67
N LEU A 198 2.58 -6.65 -2.49
CA LEU A 198 2.50 -8.01 -3.04
C LEU A 198 2.53 -9.08 -1.94
N ALA A 199 3.36 -8.90 -0.91
CA ALA A 199 3.38 -9.80 0.25
C ALA A 199 2.03 -9.80 0.99
N GLY A 200 1.39 -8.64 1.12
CA GLY A 200 0.06 -8.49 1.72
C GLY A 200 -1.04 -9.19 0.89
N GLU A 201 -1.02 -9.03 -0.42
CA GLU A 201 -1.98 -9.68 -1.33
C GLU A 201 -1.86 -11.21 -1.29
N ILE A 202 -0.64 -11.73 -1.38
CA ILE A 202 -0.38 -13.18 -1.29
C ILE A 202 -0.84 -13.71 0.08
N HIS A 203 -0.55 -12.98 1.16
CA HIS A 203 -0.98 -13.39 2.50
C HIS A 203 -2.51 -13.37 2.67
N ALA A 204 -3.19 -12.38 2.09
CA ALA A 204 -4.65 -12.31 2.11
C ALA A 204 -5.28 -13.49 1.34
N LEU A 205 -4.76 -13.80 0.15
CA LEU A 205 -5.18 -14.96 -0.64
C LEU A 205 -4.96 -16.27 0.12
N LEU A 206 -3.81 -16.42 0.79
CA LEU A 206 -3.53 -17.59 1.62
C LEU A 206 -4.51 -17.72 2.79
N ALA A 207 -4.85 -16.62 3.44
CA ALA A 207 -5.84 -16.63 4.52
C ALA A 207 -7.25 -17.01 4.01
N MET A 208 -7.59 -16.64 2.77
CA MET A 208 -8.86 -17.02 2.13
C MET A 208 -8.92 -18.51 1.79
N THR A 209 -7.81 -19.13 1.38
CA THR A 209 -7.77 -20.58 1.11
C THR A 209 -7.79 -21.42 2.40
N GLU A 210 -7.41 -20.83 3.54
CA GLU A 210 -7.53 -21.45 4.86
C GLU A 210 -8.91 -21.22 5.52
N ASP A 211 -9.76 -20.37 4.94
CA ASP A 211 -11.07 -20.02 5.50
C ASP A 211 -12.06 -21.20 5.40
N ARG A 212 -12.75 -21.47 6.50
CA ARG A 212 -13.81 -22.48 6.57
C ARG A 212 -15.00 -22.16 5.68
N ALA A 213 -15.17 -20.90 5.28
CA ALA A 213 -16.25 -20.51 4.39
C ALA A 213 -16.07 -21.03 2.95
N GLN A 214 -14.89 -21.56 2.59
CA GLN A 214 -14.58 -22.10 1.25
C GLN A 214 -14.91 -21.10 0.12
N THR A 215 -14.44 -19.86 0.28
CA THR A 215 -14.73 -18.77 -0.66
C THR A 215 -14.03 -19.03 -1.99
N PRO A 216 -14.75 -19.15 -3.13
CA PRO A 216 -14.12 -19.32 -4.44
C PRO A 216 -13.33 -18.07 -4.85
N VAL A 217 -12.16 -18.26 -5.46
CA VAL A 217 -11.27 -17.18 -5.92
C VAL A 217 -10.73 -17.47 -7.31
N ASP A 218 -10.85 -16.52 -8.23
CA ASP A 218 -10.15 -16.54 -9.52
C ASP A 218 -8.82 -15.81 -9.40
N LEU A 219 -7.71 -16.52 -9.62
CA LEU A 219 -6.36 -15.97 -9.56
C LEU A 219 -5.76 -15.82 -10.96
N ALA A 220 -5.50 -14.59 -11.38
CA ALA A 220 -4.79 -14.31 -12.63
C ALA A 220 -3.33 -13.92 -12.34
N VAL A 221 -2.37 -14.72 -12.84
CA VAL A 221 -0.94 -14.52 -12.53
C VAL A 221 -0.17 -14.04 -13.76
N SER A 222 0.67 -13.01 -13.57
CA SER A 222 1.63 -12.57 -14.59
C SER A 222 2.83 -13.51 -14.66
N PRO A 223 3.12 -14.08 -15.84
CA PRO A 223 4.30 -14.93 -16.04
C PRO A 223 5.63 -14.18 -15.83
N VAL A 224 5.68 -12.89 -16.17
CA VAL A 224 6.86 -12.04 -15.94
C VAL A 224 7.15 -11.90 -14.45
N LEU A 225 6.13 -11.64 -13.63
CA LEU A 225 6.30 -11.59 -12.17
C LEU A 225 6.88 -12.91 -11.65
N LEU A 226 6.31 -14.06 -12.07
CA LEU A 226 6.83 -15.37 -11.66
C LEU A 226 8.29 -15.59 -12.09
N ALA A 227 8.65 -15.16 -13.31
CA ALA A 227 10.02 -15.25 -13.80
C ALA A 227 10.98 -14.38 -12.97
N ASP A 228 10.56 -13.17 -12.61
CA ASP A 228 11.34 -12.25 -11.77
C ASP A 228 11.50 -12.80 -10.35
N LEU A 229 10.43 -13.34 -9.75
CA LEU A 229 10.49 -14.03 -8.46
C LEU A 229 11.43 -15.24 -8.50
N ALA A 230 11.38 -16.03 -9.58
CA ALA A 230 12.25 -17.20 -9.75
C ALA A 230 13.73 -16.79 -9.88
N ARG A 231 14.00 -15.69 -10.57
CA ARG A 231 15.35 -15.09 -10.65
C ARG A 231 15.79 -14.55 -9.29
N MET A 232 14.93 -13.82 -8.60
CA MET A 232 15.25 -13.29 -7.27
C MET A 232 15.56 -14.43 -6.28
N ARG A 233 14.76 -15.49 -6.28
CA ARG A 233 14.98 -16.70 -5.46
C ARG A 233 16.38 -17.30 -5.67
N ALA A 234 16.87 -17.32 -6.91
CA ALA A 234 18.18 -17.86 -7.26
C ALA A 234 19.36 -16.96 -6.85
N GLY A 235 19.09 -15.75 -6.35
CA GLY A 235 20.07 -14.68 -6.15
C GLY A 235 20.17 -13.78 -7.38
N TYR A 236 20.35 -12.48 -7.15
CA TYR A 236 20.24 -11.45 -8.19
C TYR A 236 21.14 -10.25 -7.87
N ALA A 237 21.30 -9.39 -8.87
CA ALA A 237 21.87 -8.06 -8.69
C ALA A 237 20.79 -7.02 -8.96
N VAL A 238 20.83 -5.92 -8.23
CA VAL A 238 19.90 -4.80 -8.34
C VAL A 238 20.64 -3.48 -8.26
N MET A 239 20.17 -2.48 -8.99
CA MET A 239 20.59 -1.10 -8.84
C MET A 239 19.83 -0.47 -7.67
N ASP A 240 20.58 0.01 -6.70
CA ASP A 240 20.07 0.61 -5.46
C ASP A 240 20.80 1.95 -5.26
N ALA A 241 20.04 3.05 -5.31
CA ALA A 241 20.60 4.42 -5.28
C ALA A 241 21.76 4.67 -6.27
N GLY A 242 21.74 4.01 -7.43
CA GLY A 242 22.79 4.13 -8.46
C GLY A 242 23.99 3.21 -8.27
N GLU A 243 24.02 2.39 -7.21
CA GLU A 243 25.04 1.38 -6.98
C GLU A 243 24.52 -0.03 -7.23
N ARG A 244 25.39 -0.91 -7.75
CA ARG A 244 25.04 -2.31 -7.95
C ARG A 244 25.17 -3.08 -6.64
N ARG A 245 24.05 -3.55 -6.11
CA ARG A 245 23.99 -4.45 -4.96
C ARG A 245 23.73 -5.89 -5.40
N VAL A 246 24.45 -6.85 -4.80
CA VAL A 246 24.25 -8.29 -5.03
C VAL A 246 23.52 -8.89 -3.83
N VAL A 247 22.42 -9.60 -4.10
CA VAL A 247 21.63 -10.31 -3.10
C VAL A 247 21.83 -11.81 -3.30
N LYS A 248 22.31 -12.49 -2.25
CA LYS A 248 22.56 -13.93 -2.28
C LYS A 248 21.24 -14.70 -2.15
N ALA A 249 21.17 -15.85 -2.82
CA ALA A 249 20.06 -16.79 -2.66
C ALA A 249 19.78 -17.07 -1.16
N GLY A 250 18.50 -17.12 -0.80
CA GLY A 250 18.08 -17.37 0.59
C GLY A 250 18.29 -16.22 1.57
N THR A 251 18.65 -15.00 1.11
CA THR A 251 18.80 -13.81 1.95
C THR A 251 17.94 -12.65 1.45
N GLY A 252 17.50 -11.76 2.35
CA GLY A 252 16.76 -10.54 1.99
C GLY A 252 15.61 -10.80 1.01
N GLY A 253 15.57 -10.01 -0.08
CA GLY A 253 14.56 -10.16 -1.13
C GLY A 253 14.57 -11.52 -1.83
N ALA A 254 15.70 -12.24 -1.89
CA ALA A 254 15.74 -13.59 -2.45
C ALA A 254 14.98 -14.61 -1.59
N ALA A 255 15.06 -14.49 -0.26
CA ALA A 255 14.27 -15.31 0.66
C ALA A 255 12.78 -14.96 0.57
N ALA A 256 12.45 -13.66 0.48
CA ALA A 256 11.08 -13.20 0.33
C ALA A 256 10.44 -13.71 -0.97
N ALA A 257 11.16 -13.67 -2.10
CA ALA A 257 10.70 -14.24 -3.37
C ALA A 257 10.52 -15.76 -3.31
N ALA A 258 11.42 -16.48 -2.62
CA ALA A 258 11.29 -17.92 -2.39
C ALA A 258 10.00 -18.25 -1.63
N LYS A 259 9.71 -17.48 -0.57
CA LYS A 259 8.49 -17.60 0.21
C LYS A 259 7.25 -17.28 -0.62
N ALA A 260 7.26 -16.18 -1.38
CA ALA A 260 6.14 -15.81 -2.24
C ALA A 260 5.78 -16.91 -3.25
N ILE A 261 6.78 -17.53 -3.91
CA ILE A 261 6.53 -18.68 -4.80
C ILE A 261 5.94 -19.87 -4.04
N ALA A 262 6.44 -20.16 -2.84
CA ALA A 262 5.91 -21.26 -2.03
C ALA A 262 4.45 -21.02 -1.60
N ASP A 263 4.12 -19.81 -1.15
CA ASP A 263 2.77 -19.43 -0.78
C ASP A 263 1.83 -19.47 -1.99
N LEU A 264 2.26 -18.97 -3.15
CA LEU A 264 1.49 -19.04 -4.41
C LEU A 264 1.20 -20.48 -4.81
N ARG A 265 2.18 -21.40 -4.69
CA ARG A 265 1.97 -22.84 -4.92
C ARG A 265 0.91 -23.43 -3.99
N GLN A 266 0.91 -23.02 -2.73
CA GLN A 266 -0.11 -23.46 -1.77
C GLN A 266 -1.49 -22.92 -2.15
N ILE A 267 -1.59 -21.65 -2.56
CA ILE A 267 -2.85 -21.02 -2.99
C ILE A 267 -3.44 -21.75 -4.20
N VAL A 268 -2.66 -21.96 -5.26
CA VAL A 268 -3.15 -22.64 -6.48
C VAL A 268 -3.48 -24.11 -6.27
N GLY A 269 -2.97 -24.73 -5.20
CA GLY A 269 -3.32 -26.09 -4.80
C GLY A 269 -4.66 -26.20 -4.07
N SER A 270 -5.31 -25.08 -3.74
CA SER A 270 -6.61 -25.08 -3.05
C SER A 270 -7.76 -25.38 -4.02
N PRO A 271 -8.73 -26.23 -3.66
CA PRO A 271 -9.86 -26.56 -4.55
C PRO A 271 -10.81 -25.39 -4.86
N GLU A 272 -10.72 -24.31 -4.08
CA GLU A 272 -11.50 -23.09 -4.22
C GLU A 272 -10.86 -22.06 -5.16
N VAL A 273 -9.63 -22.32 -5.64
CA VAL A 273 -8.89 -21.40 -6.51
C VAL A 273 -8.92 -21.87 -7.96
N GLU A 274 -9.41 -21.00 -8.85
CA GLU A 274 -9.29 -21.18 -10.30
C GLU A 274 -8.12 -20.32 -10.82
N LEU A 275 -7.10 -20.98 -11.39
CA LEU A 275 -5.90 -20.33 -11.88
C LEU A 275 -6.00 -19.98 -13.37
N SER A 276 -5.68 -18.73 -13.70
CA SER A 276 -5.53 -18.24 -15.07
C SER A 276 -4.14 -17.62 -15.29
N ALA A 277 -3.49 -18.00 -16.39
CA ALA A 277 -2.23 -17.39 -16.82
C ALA A 277 -2.48 -16.21 -17.76
N LEU A 278 -1.88 -15.06 -17.46
CA LEU A 278 -1.83 -13.95 -18.43
C LEU A 278 -0.92 -14.32 -19.62
N PRO A 279 -1.06 -13.68 -20.79
CA PRO A 279 -0.04 -13.79 -21.83
C PRO A 279 1.33 -13.36 -21.26
N PHE A 280 2.41 -14.01 -21.69
CA PHE A 280 3.73 -13.91 -21.07
C PHE A 280 4.15 -12.47 -20.72
N ALA A 281 4.17 -11.57 -21.72
CA ALA A 281 4.57 -10.18 -21.55
C ALA A 281 3.40 -9.21 -21.28
N ALA A 282 2.20 -9.73 -20.96
CA ALA A 282 0.97 -8.95 -20.76
C ALA A 282 0.76 -7.81 -21.80
N PRO A 283 0.83 -8.11 -23.11
CA PRO A 283 0.81 -7.08 -24.14
C PRO A 283 -0.55 -6.40 -24.25
N ASN A 284 -0.56 -5.13 -24.67
CA ASN A 284 -1.79 -4.45 -25.06
C ASN A 284 -2.37 -5.11 -26.33
N LEU A 285 -3.45 -5.88 -26.18
CA LEU A 285 -4.04 -6.67 -27.26
C LEU A 285 -4.53 -5.80 -28.44
N PRO A 286 -5.24 -4.67 -28.21
CA PRO A 286 -5.55 -3.73 -29.29
C PRO A 286 -4.30 -3.28 -30.07
N SER A 287 -3.23 -2.88 -29.38
CA SER A 287 -2.00 -2.43 -30.03
C SER A 287 -1.30 -3.54 -30.81
N LEU A 288 -1.26 -4.77 -30.28
CA LEU A 288 -0.75 -5.94 -31.03
C LEU A 288 -1.54 -6.15 -32.32
N SER A 289 -2.87 -6.07 -32.24
CA SER A 289 -3.73 -6.27 -33.40
C SER A 289 -3.55 -5.18 -34.45
N PHE A 290 -3.54 -3.90 -34.04
CA PHE A 290 -3.33 -2.78 -34.97
C PHE A 290 -1.93 -2.77 -35.57
N GLY A 291 -0.92 -3.27 -34.84
CA GLY A 291 0.44 -3.41 -35.31
C GLY A 291 0.69 -4.61 -36.24
N GLY A 292 -0.33 -5.43 -36.53
CA GLY A 292 -0.18 -6.63 -37.35
C GLY A 292 0.54 -7.79 -36.65
N LEU A 293 0.67 -7.72 -35.31
CA LEU A 293 1.36 -8.70 -34.47
C LEU A 293 0.41 -9.70 -33.81
N SER A 294 -0.85 -9.80 -34.27
CA SER A 294 -1.80 -10.81 -33.81
C SER A 294 -1.26 -12.25 -33.81
N PRO A 295 -0.40 -12.68 -34.77
CA PRO A 295 0.19 -14.03 -34.73
C PRO A 295 1.00 -14.30 -33.46
N ASP A 296 1.62 -13.27 -32.86
CA ASP A 296 2.46 -13.42 -31.66
C ASP A 296 1.63 -13.70 -30.40
N LEU A 297 0.32 -13.41 -30.41
CA LEU A 297 -0.56 -13.64 -29.27
C LEU A 297 -0.59 -15.12 -28.86
N THR A 298 -0.61 -16.04 -29.83
CA THR A 298 -0.61 -17.48 -29.54
C THR A 298 0.66 -17.89 -28.80
N THR A 299 1.81 -17.38 -29.25
CA THR A 299 3.10 -17.61 -28.60
C THR A 299 3.13 -17.01 -27.18
N GLN A 300 2.58 -15.81 -27.00
CA GLN A 300 2.48 -15.15 -25.70
C GLN A 300 1.61 -15.95 -24.72
N LEU A 301 0.46 -16.44 -25.17
CA LEU A 301 -0.44 -17.26 -24.36
C LEU A 301 0.21 -18.59 -23.97
N GLN A 302 0.83 -19.29 -24.93
CA GLN A 302 1.49 -20.57 -24.65
C GLN A 302 2.63 -20.40 -23.66
N ARG A 303 3.54 -19.44 -23.91
CA ARG A 303 4.65 -19.15 -22.98
C ARG A 303 4.17 -18.74 -21.60
N GLY A 304 3.04 -18.04 -21.52
CA GLY A 304 2.44 -17.65 -20.26
C GLY A 304 2.02 -18.87 -19.44
N ARG A 305 1.27 -19.80 -20.07
CA ARG A 305 0.86 -21.06 -19.44
C ARG A 305 2.06 -21.90 -19.02
N ASP A 306 3.02 -22.11 -19.92
CA ASP A 306 4.21 -22.93 -19.66
C ASP A 306 5.01 -22.38 -18.47
N SER A 307 5.12 -21.05 -18.36
CA SER A 307 5.84 -20.39 -17.26
C SER A 307 5.12 -20.56 -15.93
N VAL A 308 3.80 -20.40 -15.92
CA VAL A 308 2.97 -20.60 -14.72
C VAL A 308 3.05 -22.06 -14.26
N GLU A 309 2.82 -23.02 -15.15
CA GLU A 309 2.89 -24.47 -14.86
C GLU A 309 4.29 -24.87 -14.35
N THR A 310 5.35 -24.38 -14.98
CA THR A 310 6.73 -24.68 -14.53
C THR A 310 7.02 -24.16 -13.13
N ILE A 311 6.50 -22.98 -12.78
CA ILE A 311 6.85 -22.30 -11.53
C ILE A 311 5.90 -22.67 -10.40
N LEU A 312 4.61 -22.82 -10.66
CA LEU A 312 3.58 -23.06 -9.65
C LEU A 312 3.10 -24.53 -9.59
N GLY A 313 3.42 -25.36 -10.59
CA GLY A 313 2.88 -26.71 -10.71
C GLY A 313 1.48 -26.71 -11.31
#